data_AF-A0A137NS54-F1
#
_entry.id   AF-A0A137NS54-F1
#
_cell.length_a   1.000
_cell.length_b   1.000
_cell.length_c   1.000
_cell.angle_alpha   90.00
_cell.angle_beta   90.00
_cell.angle_gamma   90.00
#
_symmetry.space_group_name_H-M   'P 1'
#
loop_
_entity.id
_entity.type
_entity.pdbx_description
1 polymer ?
#
loop_
_entity_poly.entity_id
_entity_poly.type
_entity_poly.pdbx_seq_one_letter_code
_entity_poly.pdbx_strand_id
1 'polypeptide(L)' 'DKPYKCNMCQNSFKRRTAVLRHQLIHSGEKLFECAHCLKSFNRKDTLDRHYESRKCKRVKSRGESN' A
#
# COMPACT_ATOMS: atom_id res chain seq x y z
N ASP A 1 5.71 -15.89 18.72
CA ASP A 1 4.77 -14.85 19.18
C ASP A 1 4.62 -13.75 18.11
N LYS A 2 3.46 -13.10 18.00
CA LYS A 2 3.21 -12.01 17.03
C LYS A 2 3.18 -10.68 17.80
N PRO A 3 4.34 -10.06 18.08
CA PRO A 3 4.41 -8.96 19.04
C PRO A 3 3.79 -7.66 18.52
N TYR A 4 3.56 -7.55 17.22
CA TYR A 4 3.04 -6.34 16.61
C TYR A 4 1.53 -6.46 16.41
N LYS A 5 0.75 -5.71 17.19
CA LYS A 5 -0.71 -5.69 17.12
C LYS A 5 -1.22 -4.37 16.56
N CYS A 6 -2.32 -4.42 15.82
CA CYS A 6 -3.02 -3.23 15.37
C CYS A 6 -3.93 -2.71 16.48
N ASN A 7 -3.79 -1.45 16.89
CA ASN A 7 -4.62 -0.88 17.95
C ASN A 7 -6.10 -0.67 17.54
N MET A 8 -6.40 -0.62 16.23
CA MET A 8 -7.75 -0.37 15.72
C MET A 8 -8.63 -1.63 15.72
N CYS A 9 -8.08 -2.77 15.32
CA CYS A 9 -8.84 -4.03 15.21
C CYS A 9 -8.16 -5.23 15.89
N GLN A 10 -7.13 -4.98 16.70
CA GLN A 10 -6.40 -5.99 17.50
C GLN A 10 -5.76 -7.14 16.70
N ASN A 11 -5.68 -7.00 15.37
CA ASN A 11 -4.99 -7.99 14.54
C ASN A 11 -3.50 -8.05 14.86
N SER A 12 -3.00 -9.28 15.04
CA SER A 12 -1.61 -9.54 15.43
C SER A 12 -0.77 -10.01 14.25
N PHE A 13 0.40 -9.43 14.08
CA PHE A 13 1.31 -9.64 12.95
C PHE A 13 2.73 -9.95 13.43
N LYS A 14 3.47 -10.70 12.61
CA LYS A 14 4.86 -11.11 12.89
C LYS A 14 5.89 -10.00 12.67
N ARG A 15 5.55 -8.95 11.91
CA ARG A 15 6.49 -7.90 11.49
C ARG A 15 5.87 -6.52 11.70
N ARG A 16 6.66 -5.56 12.17
CA ARG A 16 6.24 -4.15 12.34
C ARG A 16 5.70 -3.55 11.04
N THR A 17 6.38 -3.80 9.92
CA THR A 17 5.96 -3.34 8.59
C THR A 17 4.60 -3.88 8.16
N ALA A 18 4.22 -5.08 8.63
CA ALA A 18 2.91 -5.64 8.35
C ALA A 18 1.79 -4.91 9.13
N VAL A 19 2.04 -4.52 10.39
CA VAL A 19 1.09 -3.69 11.17
C VAL A 19 0.96 -2.31 10.58
N LEU A 20 2.08 -1.64 10.26
CA LEU A 20 2.05 -0.30 9.66
C LEU A 20 1.26 -0.30 8.34
N ARG A 21 1.49 -1.29 7.47
CA ARG A 21 0.71 -1.46 6.23
C ARG A 21 -0.76 -1.73 6.50
N HIS A 22 -1.07 -2.50 7.54
CA HIS A 22 -2.44 -2.79 7.89
C HIS A 22 -3.15 -1.56 8.48
N GLN A 23 -2.45 -0.70 9.22
CA GLN A 23 -2.97 0.56 9.76
C GLN A 23 -3.39 1.54 8.66
N LEU A 24 -2.74 1.52 7.49
CA LEU A 24 -3.16 2.28 6.32
C LEU A 24 -4.58 1.99 5.86
N ILE A 25 -5.08 0.77 6.08
CA ILE A 25 -6.44 0.40 5.69
C ILE A 25 -7.44 1.16 6.58
N HIS A 26 -7.05 1.45 7.82
CA HIS A 26 -7.84 2.23 8.77
C HIS A 26 -7.72 3.74 8.52
N SER A 27 -6.51 4.23 8.24
CA SER A 27 -6.27 5.67 7.96
C SER A 27 -6.57 6.09 6.52
N GLY A 28 -6.69 5.14 5.57
CA GLY A 28 -6.76 5.42 4.14
C GLY A 28 -5.44 5.93 3.51
N GLU A 29 -4.42 6.20 4.32
CA GLU A 29 -3.13 6.74 3.86
C GLU A 29 -2.25 5.63 3.29
N LYS A 30 -1.72 5.76 2.07
CA LYS A 30 -0.82 4.76 1.45
C LYS A 30 0.65 4.99 1.85
N LEU A 31 1.36 3.93 2.26
CA LEU A 31 2.79 3.99 2.65
C LEU A 31 3.69 4.51 1.54
N PHE A 32 3.56 3.94 0.35
CA PHE A 32 4.40 4.22 -0.82
C PHE A 32 3.50 4.14 -2.05
N GLU A 33 2.88 5.26 -2.38
CA GLU A 33 2.05 5.40 -3.55
C GLU A 33 2.87 5.91 -4.73
N CYS A 34 2.67 5.31 -5.90
CA CYS A 34 3.14 5.92 -7.13
C CYS A 34 2.22 7.11 -7.49
N ALA A 35 2.75 8.34 -7.51
CA ALA A 35 1.96 9.54 -7.81
C ALA A 35 1.31 9.51 -9.22
N HIS A 36 1.83 8.68 -10.14
CA HIS A 36 1.34 8.60 -11.52
C HIS A 36 0.23 7.55 -11.74
N CYS A 37 0.18 6.46 -10.97
CA CYS A 37 -0.86 5.42 -11.09
C CYS A 37 -1.59 5.12 -9.79
N LEU A 38 -1.30 5.85 -8.72
CA LEU A 38 -1.87 5.68 -7.39
C LEU A 38 -1.77 4.23 -6.89
N LYS A 39 -0.78 3.46 -7.36
CA LYS A 39 -0.61 2.07 -6.97
C LYS A 39 0.16 2.03 -5.65
N SER A 40 -0.40 1.36 -4.65
CA SER A 40 0.24 1.20 -3.33
C SER A 40 1.25 0.06 -3.38
N PHE A 41 2.47 0.33 -2.94
CA PHE A 41 3.50 -0.67 -2.77
C PHE A 41 3.79 -0.89 -1.28
N ASN A 42 4.16 -2.12 -0.94
CA ASN A 42 4.49 -2.49 0.43
C ASN A 42 5.98 -2.29 0.77
N ARG A 43 6.78 -1.87 -0.20
CA ARG A 43 8.23 -1.78 -0.14
C ARG A 43 8.73 -0.67 -1.07
N LYS A 44 9.73 0.08 -0.60
CA LYS A 44 10.36 1.17 -1.38
C LYS A 44 11.11 0.63 -2.59
N ASP A 45 11.85 -0.48 -2.46
CA ASP A 45 12.56 -1.13 -3.58
C ASP A 45 11.60 -1.56 -4.70
N THR A 46 10.39 -2.01 -4.36
CA THR A 46 9.36 -2.34 -5.34
C THR A 46 8.79 -1.11 -6.04
N LEU A 47 8.63 0.01 -5.30
CA LEU A 47 8.18 1.28 -5.86
C LEU A 47 9.25 1.90 -6.79
N ASP A 48 10.52 1.83 -6.38
CA ASP A 48 11.65 2.39 -7.12
C ASP A 48 11.81 1.68 -8.48
N ARG A 49 11.85 0.34 -8.45
CA ARG A 49 11.82 -0.49 -9.66
C ARG A 49 10.57 -0.26 -10.51
N HIS A 50 9.44 0.06 -9.88
CA HIS A 50 8.22 0.41 -10.60
C HIS A 50 8.39 1.75 -11.35
N TYR A 51 9.02 2.75 -10.75
CA TYR A 51 9.36 4.02 -11.41
C TYR A 51 10.36 3.82 -12.55
N GLU A 52 11.44 3.06 -12.32
CA GLU A 52 12.47 2.77 -13.33
C GLU A 52 11.92 2.01 -14.53
N SER A 53 11.09 1.00 -14.29
CA SER A 53 10.55 0.16 -15.37
C SER A 53 9.52 0.86 -16.26
N ARG A 54 9.13 2.09 -15.95
CA ARG A 54 8.03 2.86 -16.58
C ARG A 54 6.75 2.04 -16.81
N LYS A 55 6.53 0.95 -16.04
CA LYS A 55 5.32 0.12 -16.10
C LYS A 55 4.16 0.73 -15.30
N CYS A 56 4.23 2.03 -15.05
CA CYS A 56 3.15 2.85 -14.56
C CYS A 56 2.08 3.01 -15.65
N LYS A 57 1.30 1.95 -15.88
CA LYS A 57 0.12 2.02 -16.74
C LYS A 57 -0.90 2.91 -16.03
N ARG A 58 -1.27 4.02 -16.68
CA ARG A 58 -2.35 4.92 -16.28
C ARG A 58 -3.55 4.07 -15.86
N VAL A 59 -3.94 4.15 -14.58
CA VAL A 59 -5.20 3.56 -14.12
C VAL A 59 -6.27 4.27 -14.94
N LYS A 60 -6.93 3.56 -15.88
CA LYS A 60 -8.19 4.04 -16.39
C LYS A 60 -9.13 4.01 -15.18
N SER A 61 -9.34 5.17 -14.58
CA SER A 61 -10.46 5.40 -13.69
C SER A 61 -11.68 4.80 -14.37
N ARG A 62 -12.26 3.76 -13.74
CA ARG A 62 -13.46 3.11 -14.20
C ARG A 62 -14.58 4.15 -14.13
N GLY A 63 -14.75 4.86 -15.25
CA GLY A 63 -15.85 5.76 -15.54
C GLY A 63 -16.47 5.30 -16.85
N GLU A 64 -17.11 4.13 -16.82
CA GLU A 64 -18.18 3.80 -17.77
C GLU A 64 -19.42 3.59 -16.90
N SER A 65 -20.08 4.72 -16.64
CA SER A 65 -21.51 4.74 -16.38
C SER A 65 -22.19 4.51 -17.73
N ASN A 66 -22.89 3.39 -17.88
CA ASN A 66 -24.05 3.33 -18.75
C ASN A 66 -25.26 3.20 -17.83
#